data_AF-A0A534CNI9-F1
#
_entry.id   AF-A0A534CNI9-F1
#
_cell.length_a   1.000
_cell.length_b   1.000
_cell.length_c   1.000
_cell.angle_alpha   90.00
_cell.angle_beta   90.00
_cell.angle_gamma   90.00
#
_symmetry.space_group_name_H-M   'P 1'
#
loop_
_entity.id
_entity.type
_entity.pdbx_description
1 polymer ?
#
loop_
_entity_poly.entity_id
_entity_poly.type
_entity_poly.pdbx_seq_one_letter_code
_entity_poly.pdbx_strand_id
1 'polypeptide(L)'
;MRERLITLACAVGALLLAAALFVRHPAAGSRSVALPTTIEHRGNGLLGAWTWLAAEGVRTVSLRERFDAVAKRRDLARDGNLLIVTLPVATPWQAQESRALDEWIRAGNTLLALAALSDRPDWSHGGLSVHNDLQRLTGLDFEPAHTGGGSHEPESPEAAAARLIEASRELAKPQPGTLVPNRPHPYLRGVSRVLAWSDYAAQPWSVRLPRDGFVLSLAHQAETGEGVLWTRLLGEGTLIASGFGSLFSNRSLGQADNARLLANIVGSAVRPGGAVLFDDEHQGLAAAYDPAKFYNDPRLYRTIGVLAAVWLVWVLGGTRLKLPETRVPAPREAELVRATGGFLARVLRPAAAARRMFEHFFRRLAAGSRRASPGAGPPWGWLEHHPRLNRAEVQQLKDWYARACSGERVPLARLHNLMVRTERQLDI
;
A
#
# COMPACT_ATOMS: atom_id res chain seq x y z
N MET A 1 21.78 -18.95 29.34
CA MET A 1 21.56 -17.50 29.21
C MET A 1 21.94 -16.94 27.85
N ARG A 2 23.10 -17.31 27.28
CA ARG A 2 23.58 -16.82 25.97
C ARG A 2 22.59 -16.99 24.82
N GLU A 3 21.93 -18.14 24.71
CA GLU A 3 20.90 -18.39 23.69
C GLU A 3 19.66 -17.51 23.83
N ARG A 4 19.25 -17.21 25.07
CA ARG A 4 18.12 -16.30 25.34
C ARG A 4 18.46 -14.86 24.97
N LEU A 5 19.72 -14.44 25.20
CA LEU A 5 20.22 -13.13 24.80
C LEU A 5 20.32 -12.99 23.28
N ILE A 6 20.76 -14.04 22.58
CA ILE A 6 20.81 -14.05 21.11
C ILE A 6 19.38 -14.01 20.53
N THR A 7 18.45 -14.80 21.09
CA THR A 7 17.05 -14.80 20.68
C THR A 7 16.40 -13.42 20.91
N LEU A 8 16.69 -12.78 22.05
CA LEU A 8 16.24 -11.42 22.35
C LEU A 8 16.81 -10.42 21.34
N ALA A 9 18.12 -10.47 21.07
CA ALA A 9 18.77 -9.57 20.12
C ALA A 9 18.18 -9.70 18.70
N CYS A 10 17.93 -10.94 18.24
CA CYS A 10 17.28 -11.18 16.94
C CYS A 10 15.83 -10.70 16.91
N ALA A 11 15.05 -10.93 17.98
CA ALA A 11 13.66 -10.48 18.07
C ALA A 11 13.56 -8.95 18.09
N VAL A 12 14.42 -8.28 18.86
CA VAL A 12 14.52 -6.81 18.87
C VAL A 12 14.97 -6.28 17.50
N GLY A 13 15.96 -6.92 16.87
CA GLY A 13 16.40 -6.57 15.52
C GLY A 13 15.28 -6.69 14.47
N ALA A 14 14.47 -7.73 14.53
CA ALA A 14 13.32 -7.91 13.64
C ALA A 14 12.24 -6.84 13.86
N LEU A 15 11.96 -6.46 15.12
CA LEU A 15 11.02 -5.38 15.43
C LEU A 15 11.53 -4.01 14.97
N LEU A 16 12.83 -3.73 15.13
CA LEU A 16 13.44 -2.49 14.64
C LEU A 16 13.39 -2.41 13.11
N LEU A 17 13.65 -3.53 12.40
CA LEU A 17 13.56 -3.58 10.95
C LEU A 17 12.12 -3.39 10.47
N ALA A 18 11.14 -4.02 11.12
CA ALA A 18 9.72 -3.83 10.82
C ALA A 18 9.29 -2.38 11.08
N ALA A 19 9.73 -1.78 12.19
CA ALA A 19 9.45 -0.37 12.48
C ALA A 19 10.04 0.56 11.40
N ALA A 20 11.29 0.32 10.99
CA ALA A 20 11.95 1.11 9.96
C ALA A 20 11.29 0.99 8.58
N LEU A 21 10.74 -0.18 8.23
CA LEU A 21 10.10 -0.41 6.93
C LEU A 21 8.64 0.08 6.87
N PHE A 22 7.90 0.03 7.97
CA PHE A 22 6.45 0.29 7.97
C PHE A 22 6.03 1.58 8.66
N VAL A 23 6.84 2.13 9.56
CA VAL A 23 6.51 3.40 10.23
C VAL A 23 7.06 4.54 9.40
N ARG A 24 6.27 5.02 8.43
CA ARG A 24 6.49 6.37 7.88
C ARG A 24 6.26 7.36 9.01
N HIS A 25 7.33 7.95 9.53
CA HIS A 25 7.18 9.06 10.47
C HIS A 25 6.48 10.22 9.75
N PRO A 26 5.29 10.67 10.22
CA PRO A 26 4.80 11.97 9.80
C PRO A 26 5.89 12.99 10.15
N ALA A 27 6.21 13.86 9.21
CA ALA A 27 7.24 14.87 9.41
C ALA A 27 6.99 15.58 10.75
N ALA A 28 7.97 15.49 11.66
CA ALA A 28 7.88 16.11 12.97
C ALA A 28 7.65 17.61 12.78
N GLY A 29 6.45 18.10 13.12
CA GLY A 29 6.07 19.50 12.97
C GLY A 29 4.75 19.76 12.23
N SER A 30 4.06 18.76 11.68
CA SER A 30 2.73 19.01 11.07
C SER A 30 1.69 19.34 12.14
N ARG A 31 1.50 20.63 12.44
CA ARG A 31 0.33 21.11 13.19
C ARG A 31 -0.91 20.56 12.49
N SER A 32 -1.75 19.81 13.21
CA SER A 32 -3.00 19.29 12.63
C SER A 32 -3.87 20.49 12.26
N VAL A 33 -4.01 20.74 10.97
CA VAL A 33 -4.82 21.84 10.44
C VAL A 33 -6.31 21.48 10.56
N ALA A 34 -7.15 22.46 10.92
CA ALA A 34 -8.59 22.26 11.07
C ALA A 34 -9.27 22.35 9.69
N LEU A 35 -9.75 21.21 9.18
CA LEU A 35 -10.41 21.16 7.88
C LEU A 35 -11.88 21.61 8.01
N PRO A 36 -12.45 22.27 6.99
CA PRO A 36 -13.81 22.79 6.98
C PRO A 36 -14.85 21.67 6.81
N THR A 37 -14.95 20.80 7.81
CA THR A 37 -15.87 19.65 7.85
C THR A 37 -16.96 19.85 8.90
N THR A 38 -18.07 19.12 8.77
CA THR A 38 -19.20 19.17 9.71
C THR A 38 -18.89 18.58 11.08
N ILE A 39 -17.77 17.87 11.25
CA ILE A 39 -17.34 17.29 12.54
C ILE A 39 -16.24 18.11 13.23
N GLU A 40 -15.63 19.07 12.54
CA GLU A 40 -14.54 19.86 13.11
C GLU A 40 -15.10 20.93 14.04
N HIS A 41 -14.65 20.90 15.29
CA HIS A 41 -15.09 21.80 16.35
C HIS A 41 -14.27 23.09 16.39
N ARG A 42 -13.06 23.08 15.83
CA ARG A 42 -12.16 24.25 15.81
C ARG A 42 -12.67 25.32 14.85
N GLY A 43 -12.02 26.49 14.88
CA GLY A 43 -12.48 27.70 14.19
C GLY A 43 -12.83 27.52 12.71
N ASN A 44 -12.08 26.68 11.98
CA ASN A 44 -12.29 26.48 10.55
C ASN A 44 -13.36 25.44 10.19
N GLY A 45 -13.87 24.69 11.16
CA GLY A 45 -14.92 23.69 10.93
C GLY A 45 -16.28 24.31 10.56
N LEU A 46 -17.20 23.46 10.10
CA LEU A 46 -18.57 23.84 9.70
C LEU A 46 -19.65 23.33 10.67
N LEU A 47 -19.25 22.73 11.79
CA LEU A 47 -20.16 22.16 12.79
C LEU A 47 -21.19 23.19 13.31
N GLY A 48 -20.80 24.44 13.52
CA GLY A 48 -21.68 25.50 13.98
C GLY A 48 -22.81 25.76 12.99
N ALA A 49 -22.49 25.89 11.70
CA ALA A 49 -23.49 26.06 10.65
C ALA A 49 -24.40 24.83 10.53
N TRP A 50 -23.80 23.63 10.58
CA TRP A 50 -24.51 22.36 10.56
C TRP A 50 -25.55 22.23 11.67
N THR A 51 -25.12 22.42 12.92
CA THR A 51 -25.96 22.26 14.11
C THR A 51 -27.01 23.36 14.24
N TRP A 52 -26.67 24.60 13.88
CA TRP A 52 -27.61 25.71 13.87
C TRP A 52 -28.74 25.48 12.87
N LEU A 53 -28.43 25.13 11.61
CA LEU A 53 -29.46 24.84 10.60
C LEU A 53 -30.35 23.66 11.03
N ALA A 54 -29.76 22.61 11.60
CA ALA A 54 -30.53 21.48 12.12
C ALA A 54 -31.47 21.89 13.27
N ALA A 55 -31.03 22.77 14.17
CA ALA A 55 -31.84 23.29 15.26
C ALA A 55 -33.01 24.15 14.78
N GLU A 56 -32.85 24.86 13.65
CA GLU A 56 -33.90 25.63 12.98
C GLU A 56 -34.85 24.74 12.14
N GLY A 57 -34.72 23.41 12.21
CA GLY A 57 -35.55 22.46 11.48
C GLY A 57 -35.20 22.30 10.00
N VAL A 58 -34.08 22.87 9.54
CA VAL A 58 -33.56 22.65 8.19
C VAL A 58 -32.87 21.29 8.16
N ARG A 59 -33.25 20.43 7.22
CA ARG A 59 -32.59 19.14 7.05
C ARG A 59 -31.16 19.35 6.56
N THR A 60 -30.18 18.91 7.35
CA THR A 60 -28.77 18.94 7.00
C THR A 60 -28.22 17.54 6.71
N VAL A 61 -27.33 17.40 5.71
CA VAL A 61 -26.72 16.12 5.29
C VAL A 61 -25.20 16.25 5.11
N SER A 62 -24.43 15.44 5.85
CA SER A 62 -22.98 15.36 5.76
C SER A 62 -22.68 14.45 4.57
N LEU A 63 -22.29 15.04 3.45
CA LEU A 63 -22.06 14.31 2.22
C LEU A 63 -20.64 13.76 2.25
N ARG A 64 -20.54 12.47 2.59
CA ARG A 64 -19.29 11.71 2.69
C ARG A 64 -19.04 10.81 1.48
N GLU A 65 -19.84 10.99 0.45
CA GLU A 65 -19.81 10.26 -0.80
C GLU A 65 -19.51 11.25 -1.92
N ARG A 66 -18.93 10.75 -3.01
CA ARG A 66 -18.64 11.52 -4.21
C ARG A 66 -19.92 12.01 -4.90
N PHE A 67 -19.81 13.05 -5.73
CA PHE A 67 -21.00 13.71 -6.29
C PHE A 67 -21.81 12.84 -7.24
N ASP A 68 -21.20 11.83 -7.86
CA ASP A 68 -21.88 10.85 -8.72
C ASP A 68 -22.83 9.91 -7.95
N ALA A 69 -22.73 9.86 -6.62
CA ALA A 69 -23.65 9.15 -5.75
C ALA A 69 -24.88 9.99 -5.38
N VAL A 70 -24.77 11.33 -5.37
CA VAL A 70 -25.84 12.25 -4.93
C VAL A 70 -27.11 12.06 -5.74
N ALA A 71 -27.00 11.97 -7.07
CA ALA A 71 -28.15 11.76 -7.96
C ALA A 71 -28.87 10.41 -7.74
N LYS A 72 -28.22 9.43 -7.10
CA LYS A 72 -28.76 8.09 -6.85
C LYS A 72 -29.45 7.98 -5.48
N ARG A 73 -29.30 8.99 -4.63
CA ARG A 73 -29.87 9.00 -3.28
C ARG A 73 -31.39 9.16 -3.32
N ARG A 74 -32.09 8.17 -2.78
CA ARG A 74 -33.56 8.16 -2.69
C ARG A 74 -34.08 8.94 -1.48
N ASP A 75 -33.21 9.22 -0.52
CA ASP A 75 -33.57 9.95 0.69
C ASP A 75 -33.60 11.46 0.47
N LEU A 76 -33.07 11.98 -0.64
CA LEU A 76 -33.08 13.41 -0.99
C LEU A 76 -34.21 13.74 -1.96
N ALA A 77 -34.73 14.96 -1.88
CA ALA A 77 -35.59 15.51 -2.93
C ALA A 77 -34.83 15.60 -4.26
N ARG A 78 -35.54 15.54 -5.38
CA ARG A 78 -34.92 15.62 -6.72
C ARG A 78 -34.34 17.00 -7.01
N ASP A 79 -34.98 18.04 -6.50
CA ASP A 79 -34.65 19.44 -6.71
C ASP A 79 -34.73 20.24 -5.39
N GLY A 80 -34.32 21.51 -5.43
CA GLY A 80 -34.43 22.40 -4.27
C GLY A 80 -33.56 22.02 -3.09
N ASN A 81 -32.43 21.35 -3.32
CA ASN A 81 -31.38 21.14 -2.34
C ASN A 81 -30.28 22.20 -2.50
N LEU A 82 -29.53 22.45 -1.42
CA LEU A 82 -28.36 23.32 -1.41
C LEU A 82 -27.12 22.48 -1.10
N LEU A 83 -26.11 22.47 -1.98
CA LEU A 83 -24.81 21.88 -1.71
C LEU A 83 -23.79 22.97 -1.40
N ILE A 84 -23.15 22.89 -0.23
CA ILE A 84 -22.07 23.78 0.19
C ILE A 84 -20.74 23.04 0.00
N VAL A 85 -19.88 23.61 -0.84
CA VAL A 85 -18.54 23.10 -1.14
C VAL A 85 -17.51 24.15 -0.74
N THR A 86 -16.46 23.72 -0.05
CA THR A 86 -15.38 24.60 0.40
C THR A 86 -14.11 24.30 -0.41
N LEU A 87 -13.44 25.34 -0.92
CA LEU A 87 -12.25 25.24 -1.78
C LEU A 87 -11.03 25.95 -1.18
N PRO A 88 -9.82 25.39 -1.31
CA PRO A 88 -9.52 24.22 -2.15
C PRO A 88 -9.98 22.90 -1.49
N VAL A 89 -10.15 21.87 -2.32
CA VAL A 89 -10.47 20.53 -1.81
C VAL A 89 -9.20 19.79 -1.38
N ALA A 90 -9.31 18.98 -0.33
CA ALA A 90 -8.25 18.07 0.09
C ALA A 90 -8.16 16.84 -0.82
N THR A 91 -9.30 16.34 -1.30
CA THR A 91 -9.41 15.25 -2.26
C THR A 91 -9.86 15.79 -3.62
N PRO A 92 -9.09 15.61 -4.71
CA PRO A 92 -9.47 16.11 -6.03
C PRO A 92 -10.73 15.44 -6.60
N TRP A 93 -11.50 16.17 -7.38
CA TRP A 93 -12.64 15.62 -8.14
C TRP A 93 -12.21 14.77 -9.33
N GLN A 94 -13.06 13.81 -9.67
CA GLN A 94 -13.00 13.06 -10.91
C GLN A 94 -13.87 13.74 -11.98
N ALA A 95 -13.52 13.53 -13.25
CA ALA A 95 -14.25 14.12 -14.37
C ALA A 95 -15.74 13.72 -14.43
N GLN A 96 -16.08 12.53 -13.93
CA GLN A 96 -17.47 12.05 -13.88
C GLN A 96 -18.30 12.84 -12.86
N GLU A 97 -17.69 13.27 -11.76
CA GLU A 97 -18.37 14.04 -10.72
C GLU A 97 -18.74 15.44 -11.18
N SER A 98 -17.86 16.09 -11.94
CA SER A 98 -18.16 17.41 -12.50
C SER A 98 -19.39 17.39 -13.40
N ARG A 99 -19.56 16.32 -14.21
CA ARG A 99 -20.77 16.14 -15.04
C ARG A 99 -22.01 15.87 -14.20
N ALA A 100 -21.91 14.97 -13.23
CA ALA A 100 -23.03 14.65 -12.34
C ALA A 100 -23.50 15.89 -11.55
N LEU A 101 -22.55 16.73 -11.11
CA LEU A 101 -22.86 17.96 -10.41
C LEU A 101 -23.51 19.01 -11.34
N ASP A 102 -23.03 19.18 -12.57
CA ASP A 102 -23.66 20.08 -13.56
C ASP A 102 -25.10 19.65 -13.85
N GLU A 103 -25.35 18.35 -14.06
CA GLU A 103 -26.69 17.79 -14.24
C GLU A 103 -27.57 18.01 -13.00
N TRP A 104 -27.02 17.81 -11.81
CA TRP A 104 -27.74 17.99 -10.54
C TRP A 104 -28.14 19.44 -10.30
N ILE A 105 -27.27 20.41 -10.62
CA ILE A 105 -27.60 21.84 -10.55
C ILE A 105 -28.70 22.14 -11.57
N ARG A 106 -28.53 21.73 -12.83
CA ARG A 106 -29.51 21.96 -13.90
C ARG A 106 -30.90 21.40 -13.60
N ALA A 107 -30.99 20.35 -12.79
CA ALA A 107 -32.24 19.77 -12.32
C ALA A 107 -33.01 20.63 -11.29
N GLY A 108 -32.48 21.79 -10.88
CA GLY A 108 -33.16 22.70 -9.95
C GLY A 108 -32.54 22.79 -8.57
N ASN A 109 -31.29 22.35 -8.40
CA ASN A 109 -30.57 22.44 -7.14
C ASN A 109 -29.59 23.62 -7.13
N THR A 110 -29.14 24.00 -5.94
CA THR A 110 -28.22 25.13 -5.74
C THR A 110 -26.85 24.64 -5.32
N LEU A 111 -25.79 25.14 -5.99
CA LEU A 111 -24.41 24.99 -5.55
C LEU A 111 -23.93 26.29 -4.90
N LEU A 112 -23.37 26.21 -3.71
CA LEU A 112 -22.66 27.29 -3.02
C LEU A 112 -21.18 26.89 -2.87
N ALA A 113 -20.32 27.47 -3.71
CA ALA A 113 -18.87 27.28 -3.66
C ALA A 113 -18.23 28.39 -2.81
N LEU A 114 -17.59 28.01 -1.70
CA LEU A 114 -16.84 28.89 -0.81
C LEU A 114 -15.35 28.74 -1.11
N ALA A 115 -14.78 29.65 -1.89
CA ALA A 115 -13.39 29.54 -2.31
C ALA A 115 -12.49 30.44 -1.49
N ALA A 116 -11.40 29.90 -0.94
CA ALA A 116 -10.34 30.66 -0.29
C ALA A 116 -9.49 31.44 -1.32
N LEU A 117 -10.13 32.37 -2.03
CA LEU A 117 -9.55 33.18 -3.10
C LEU A 117 -9.10 34.55 -2.57
N SER A 118 -10.01 35.27 -1.90
CA SER A 118 -9.78 36.55 -1.21
C SER A 118 -9.37 36.41 0.25
N ASP A 119 -9.66 35.26 0.88
CA ASP A 119 -9.12 34.90 2.20
C ASP A 119 -8.17 33.71 2.14
N ARG A 120 -7.30 33.59 3.14
CA ARG A 120 -6.34 32.48 3.25
C ARG A 120 -6.32 31.86 4.63
N PRO A 121 -7.33 31.04 4.96
CA PRO A 121 -7.32 30.27 6.19
C PRO A 121 -6.23 29.19 6.15
N ASP A 122 -5.79 28.71 7.32
CA ASP A 122 -4.68 27.75 7.46
C ASP A 122 -4.82 26.46 6.63
N TRP A 123 -6.03 25.95 6.44
CA TRP A 123 -6.34 24.76 5.64
C TRP A 123 -6.21 24.98 4.13
N SER A 124 -6.17 26.22 3.65
CA SER A 124 -6.04 26.52 2.22
C SER A 124 -4.63 26.32 1.67
N HIS A 125 -3.62 26.13 2.52
CA HIS A 125 -2.20 26.09 2.13
C HIS A 125 -1.74 24.80 1.42
N GLY A 126 -2.57 23.75 1.38
CA GLY A 126 -2.18 22.42 0.89
C GLY A 126 -3.01 21.84 -0.25
N GLY A 127 -4.07 22.52 -0.70
CA GLY A 127 -4.93 22.04 -1.79
C GLY A 127 -4.36 22.31 -3.18
N LEU A 128 -4.88 21.62 -4.20
CA LEU A 128 -4.68 22.01 -5.60
C LEU A 128 -5.13 23.47 -5.77
N SER A 129 -4.55 24.18 -6.75
CA SER A 129 -4.81 25.62 -6.95
C SER A 129 -6.32 25.93 -6.89
N VAL A 130 -6.74 26.74 -5.92
CA VAL A 130 -8.13 27.20 -5.70
C VAL A 130 -8.78 27.68 -7.01
N HIS A 131 -7.98 28.35 -7.84
CA HIS A 131 -8.39 28.87 -9.15
C HIS A 131 -8.84 27.74 -10.08
N ASN A 132 -8.05 26.65 -10.19
CA ASN A 132 -8.38 25.50 -11.02
C ASN A 132 -9.63 24.79 -10.52
N ASP A 133 -9.75 24.66 -9.19
CA ASP A 133 -10.88 23.98 -8.59
C ASP A 133 -12.18 24.77 -8.79
N LEU A 134 -12.11 26.08 -8.56
CA LEU A 134 -13.24 26.98 -8.75
C LEU A 134 -13.64 27.07 -10.22
N GLN A 135 -12.69 27.09 -11.15
CA GLN A 135 -12.95 27.06 -12.59
C GLN A 135 -13.64 25.77 -13.01
N ARG A 136 -13.19 24.61 -12.49
CA ARG A 136 -13.83 23.32 -12.79
C ARG A 136 -15.27 23.24 -12.29
N LEU A 137 -15.57 23.80 -11.12
CA LEU A 137 -16.92 23.77 -10.54
C LEU A 137 -17.86 24.81 -11.15
N THR A 138 -17.36 26.01 -11.43
CA THR A 138 -18.22 27.17 -11.72
C THR A 138 -18.12 27.65 -13.17
N GLY A 139 -17.09 27.20 -13.89
CA GLY A 139 -16.73 27.71 -15.21
C GLY A 139 -16.22 29.14 -15.21
N LEU A 140 -16.06 29.77 -14.03
CA LEU A 140 -15.47 31.10 -13.90
C LEU A 140 -13.94 30.98 -13.89
N ASP A 141 -13.28 31.77 -14.73
CA ASP A 141 -11.83 31.79 -14.82
C ASP A 141 -11.28 32.86 -13.86
N PHE A 142 -10.27 32.49 -13.08
CA PHE A 142 -9.63 33.37 -12.12
C PHE A 142 -8.14 33.26 -12.34
N GLU A 143 -7.50 34.41 -12.54
CA GLU A 143 -6.05 34.47 -12.66
C GLU A 143 -5.47 35.22 -11.46
N PRO A 144 -4.32 34.77 -10.93
CA PRO A 144 -3.52 35.59 -10.04
C PRO A 144 -3.31 36.95 -10.71
N ALA A 145 -3.65 38.03 -10.02
CA ALA A 145 -3.46 39.36 -10.55
C ALA A 145 -1.95 39.53 -10.69
N HIS A 146 -1.48 39.55 -11.92
CA HIS A 146 -0.13 40.02 -12.19
C HIS A 146 -0.16 41.47 -11.71
N THR A 147 0.62 41.80 -10.68
CA THR A 147 0.82 43.18 -10.23
C THR A 147 1.07 44.03 -11.47
N GLY A 148 0.08 44.83 -11.85
CA GLY A 148 -0.01 45.38 -13.18
C GLY A 148 1.09 46.38 -13.51
N GLY A 149 1.44 46.46 -14.79
CA GLY A 149 1.42 47.74 -15.50
C GLY A 149 2.63 48.68 -15.40
N GLY A 150 3.78 48.25 -14.89
CA GLY A 150 5.01 49.05 -14.93
C GLY A 150 6.26 48.19 -15.09
N SER A 151 6.99 48.40 -16.19
CA SER A 151 8.26 47.76 -16.57
C SER A 151 8.27 46.23 -16.63
N HIS A 152 8.45 45.69 -17.84
CA HIS A 152 8.92 44.32 -18.10
C HIS A 152 10.37 44.15 -17.63
N GLU A 153 10.64 44.28 -16.33
CA GLU A 153 11.84 43.70 -15.75
C GLU A 153 11.47 42.32 -15.18
N PRO A 154 12.14 41.23 -15.60
CA PRO A 154 11.92 39.94 -15.00
C PRO A 154 12.26 40.03 -13.50
N GLU A 155 11.27 39.76 -12.66
CA GLU A 155 11.44 39.70 -11.21
C GLU A 155 12.60 38.75 -10.89
N SER A 156 13.56 39.20 -10.06
CA SER A 156 14.70 38.35 -9.72
C SER A 156 14.23 37.09 -9.00
N PRO A 157 14.85 35.91 -9.22
CA PRO A 157 14.49 34.69 -8.52
C PRO A 157 14.49 34.83 -7.00
N GLU A 158 15.37 35.69 -6.48
CA GLU A 158 15.45 36.02 -5.05
C GLU A 158 14.24 36.82 -4.55
N ALA A 159 13.76 37.81 -5.31
CA ALA A 159 12.56 38.57 -4.96
C ALA A 159 11.30 37.68 -5.01
N ALA A 160 11.20 36.82 -6.02
CA ALA A 160 10.13 35.84 -6.12
C ALA A 160 10.17 34.83 -4.94
N ALA A 161 11.35 34.33 -4.58
CA ALA A 161 11.53 33.46 -3.42
C ALA A 161 11.17 34.16 -2.11
N ALA A 162 11.59 35.42 -1.93
CA ALA A 162 11.26 36.21 -0.74
C ALA A 162 9.75 36.45 -0.62
N ARG A 163 9.05 36.75 -1.73
CA ARG A 163 7.58 36.86 -1.74
C ARG A 163 6.89 35.54 -1.40
N LEU A 164 7.40 34.41 -1.88
CA LEU A 164 6.87 33.09 -1.53
C LEU A 164 7.07 32.78 -0.04
N ILE A 165 8.24 33.11 0.52
CA ILE A 165 8.52 32.96 1.96
C ILE A 165 7.57 33.83 2.77
N GLU A 166 7.39 35.09 2.41
CA GLU A 166 6.49 36.00 3.15
C GLU A 166 5.01 35.58 3.00
N ALA A 167 4.58 35.13 1.83
CA ALA A 167 3.22 34.62 1.60
C ALA A 167 2.92 33.30 2.33
N SER A 168 3.96 32.54 2.69
CA SER A 168 3.87 31.32 3.50
C SER A 168 4.05 31.57 5.00
N ARG A 169 4.25 32.83 5.41
CA ARG A 169 4.35 33.21 6.80
C ARG A 169 2.96 33.43 7.39
N GLU A 170 2.68 32.71 8.48
CA GLU A 170 1.45 32.90 9.26
C GLU A 170 1.43 34.33 9.83
N LEU A 171 0.29 34.99 9.70
CA LEU A 171 0.08 36.32 10.24
C LEU A 171 0.03 36.26 11.77
N ALA A 172 0.67 37.21 12.45
CA ALA A 172 0.65 37.28 13.91
C ALA A 172 -0.78 37.43 14.48
N LYS A 173 -1.69 38.00 13.70
CA LYS A 173 -3.13 38.08 13.97
C LYS A 173 -3.88 37.84 12.67
N PRO A 174 -4.96 37.03 12.68
CA PRO A 174 -5.80 36.86 11.51
C PRO A 174 -6.33 38.20 11.00
N GLN A 175 -6.33 38.38 9.68
CA GLN A 175 -6.82 39.58 9.03
C GLN A 175 -8.24 39.36 8.51
N PRO A 176 -9.17 40.31 8.72
CA PRO A 176 -10.51 40.20 8.18
C PRO A 176 -10.53 40.61 6.70
N GLY A 177 -11.35 39.94 5.91
CA GLY A 177 -11.83 40.41 4.60
C GLY A 177 -13.32 40.74 4.70
N THR A 178 -13.74 41.88 4.14
CA THR A 178 -15.12 42.37 4.30
C THR A 178 -15.87 42.31 2.98
N LEU A 179 -16.94 41.53 2.92
CA LEU A 179 -17.89 41.50 1.81
C LEU A 179 -19.00 42.54 2.04
N VAL A 180 -19.23 43.40 1.04
CA VAL A 180 -20.26 44.45 1.04
C VAL A 180 -21.19 44.30 -0.17
N PRO A 181 -22.53 44.30 0.03
CA PRO A 181 -23.51 44.26 -1.05
C PRO A 181 -23.31 45.34 -2.12
N ASN A 182 -23.37 44.95 -3.39
CA ASN A 182 -23.36 45.90 -4.52
C ASN A 182 -24.75 46.52 -4.73
N ARG A 183 -25.79 45.68 -4.62
CA ARG A 183 -27.20 46.02 -4.91
C ARG A 183 -28.14 45.17 -4.07
N PRO A 184 -29.41 45.59 -3.90
CA PRO A 184 -30.42 44.75 -3.27
C PRO A 184 -30.57 43.41 -4.00
N HIS A 185 -30.52 42.31 -3.25
CA HIS A 185 -30.73 40.95 -3.73
C HIS A 185 -31.36 40.12 -2.59
N PRO A 186 -32.21 39.11 -2.87
CA PRO A 186 -32.81 38.26 -1.83
C PRO A 186 -31.77 37.67 -0.85
N TYR A 187 -30.62 37.21 -1.36
CA TYR A 187 -29.51 36.69 -0.52
C TYR A 187 -28.93 37.74 0.44
N LEU A 188 -29.03 39.03 0.10
CA LEU A 188 -28.41 40.13 0.83
C LEU A 188 -29.43 40.92 1.67
N ARG A 189 -30.66 40.40 1.85
CA ARG A 189 -31.69 41.07 2.65
C ARG A 189 -31.24 41.20 4.12
N GLY A 190 -31.12 42.43 4.59
CA GLY A 190 -30.66 42.72 5.96
C GLY A 190 -29.19 42.35 6.19
N VAL A 191 -28.41 42.18 5.12
CA VAL A 191 -26.95 42.01 5.18
C VAL A 191 -26.32 43.34 4.84
N SER A 192 -25.53 43.90 5.76
CA SER A 192 -24.78 45.13 5.54
C SER A 192 -23.30 44.83 5.29
N ARG A 193 -22.74 43.89 6.06
CA ARG A 193 -21.37 43.40 5.84
C ARG A 193 -21.20 41.97 6.34
N VAL A 194 -20.32 41.23 5.68
CA VAL A 194 -19.98 39.85 6.04
C VAL A 194 -18.46 39.74 6.15
N LEU A 195 -17.96 38.98 7.12
CA LEU A 195 -16.53 38.87 7.42
C LEU A 195 -15.98 37.48 7.10
N ALA A 196 -14.80 37.44 6.50
CA ALA A 196 -13.96 36.24 6.37
C ALA A 196 -12.63 36.47 7.09
N TRP A 197 -11.91 35.41 7.44
CA TRP A 197 -10.64 35.51 8.18
C TRP A 197 -9.50 34.80 7.46
N SER A 198 -8.41 35.53 7.27
CA SER A 198 -7.16 35.06 6.70
C SER A 198 -6.11 34.85 7.78
N ASP A 199 -5.54 33.65 7.83
CA ASP A 199 -4.39 33.32 8.69
C ASP A 199 -3.05 33.63 7.98
N TYR A 200 -3.08 33.81 6.65
CA TYR A 200 -1.94 34.16 5.80
C TYR A 200 -2.26 35.39 4.93
N ALA A 201 -1.23 36.06 4.40
CA ALA A 201 -1.43 37.21 3.52
C ALA A 201 -2.18 36.81 2.24
N ALA A 202 -3.33 37.44 2.00
CA ALA A 202 -4.13 37.23 0.80
C ALA A 202 -3.34 37.60 -0.47
N GLN A 203 -3.55 36.85 -1.54
CA GLN A 203 -2.91 37.13 -2.83
C GLN A 203 -3.89 37.88 -3.74
N PRO A 204 -3.41 38.89 -4.50
CA PRO A 204 -4.26 39.60 -5.43
C PRO A 204 -4.63 38.67 -6.59
N TRP A 205 -5.87 38.76 -7.03
CA TRP A 205 -6.46 37.91 -8.07
C TRP A 205 -7.41 38.75 -8.93
N SER A 206 -7.75 38.28 -10.14
CA SER A 206 -8.71 38.94 -11.03
C SER A 206 -9.66 37.91 -11.67
N VAL A 207 -10.93 38.28 -11.87
CA VAL A 207 -11.88 37.43 -12.62
C VAL A 207 -11.71 37.68 -14.11
N ARG A 208 -11.54 36.60 -14.88
CA ARG A 208 -11.80 36.61 -16.32
C ARG A 208 -13.14 35.95 -16.59
N LEU A 209 -14.12 36.75 -16.99
CA LEU A 209 -15.39 36.22 -17.46
C LEU A 209 -15.16 35.48 -18.80
N PRO A 210 -15.63 34.23 -18.96
CA PRO A 210 -15.63 33.57 -20.25
C PRO A 210 -16.41 34.41 -21.26
N ARG A 211 -15.99 34.41 -22.55
CA ARG A 211 -16.56 35.27 -23.60
C ARG A 211 -18.09 35.15 -23.78
N ASP A 212 -18.68 34.02 -23.39
CA ASP A 212 -20.11 33.73 -23.53
C ASP A 212 -20.86 33.59 -22.18
N GLY A 213 -20.19 33.87 -21.05
CA GLY A 213 -20.75 33.66 -19.71
C GLY A 213 -21.12 34.97 -19.00
N PHE A 214 -22.41 35.17 -18.70
CA PHE A 214 -22.84 36.24 -17.79
C PHE A 214 -22.86 35.73 -16.35
N VAL A 215 -22.21 36.47 -15.46
CA VAL A 215 -22.25 36.24 -14.01
C VAL A 215 -22.57 37.55 -13.31
N LEU A 216 -23.53 37.50 -12.39
CA LEU A 216 -23.93 38.68 -11.62
C LEU A 216 -23.07 38.79 -10.36
N SER A 217 -22.27 39.85 -10.27
CA SER A 217 -21.55 40.21 -9.04
C SER A 217 -22.51 40.85 -8.03
N LEU A 218 -22.81 40.12 -6.96
CA LEU A 218 -23.73 40.52 -5.90
C LEU A 218 -23.07 41.39 -4.83
N ALA A 219 -21.78 41.19 -4.58
CA ALA A 219 -21.02 41.91 -3.56
C ALA A 219 -19.55 42.06 -3.95
N HIS A 220 -18.91 43.08 -3.40
CA HIS A 220 -17.49 43.36 -3.56
C HIS A 220 -16.77 43.31 -2.20
N GLN A 221 -15.45 43.15 -2.25
CA GLN A 221 -14.59 43.26 -1.10
C GLN A 221 -14.32 44.73 -0.79
N ALA A 222 -14.59 45.18 0.43
CA ALA A 222 -14.43 46.57 0.81
C ALA A 222 -12.98 47.05 0.69
N GLU A 223 -12.01 46.16 0.96
CA GLU A 223 -10.59 46.52 0.98
C GLU A 223 -9.98 46.69 -0.42
N THR A 224 -10.50 45.99 -1.44
CA THR A 224 -9.91 45.96 -2.78
C THR A 224 -10.85 46.48 -3.88
N GLY A 225 -12.16 46.50 -3.64
CA GLY A 225 -13.18 46.81 -4.64
C GLY A 225 -13.52 45.65 -5.59
N GLU A 226 -12.81 44.53 -5.51
CA GLU A 226 -13.02 43.36 -6.37
C GLU A 226 -14.33 42.64 -6.02
N GLY A 227 -15.01 42.05 -7.01
CA GLY A 227 -16.18 41.20 -6.75
C GLY A 227 -15.83 40.01 -5.86
N VAL A 228 -16.68 39.58 -4.94
CA VAL A 228 -16.38 38.41 -4.07
C VAL A 228 -17.59 37.50 -3.84
N LEU A 229 -18.73 37.87 -4.38
CA LEU A 229 -19.91 37.03 -4.38
C LEU A 229 -20.58 37.13 -5.74
N TRP A 230 -20.73 35.99 -6.37
CA TRP A 230 -21.24 35.87 -7.72
C TRP A 230 -22.40 34.89 -7.77
N THR A 231 -23.32 35.13 -8.69
CA THR A 231 -24.37 34.16 -8.98
C THR A 231 -24.62 34.05 -10.49
N ARG A 232 -25.01 32.85 -10.91
CA ARG A 232 -25.53 32.57 -12.25
C ARG A 232 -26.60 31.50 -12.18
N LEU A 233 -27.56 31.57 -13.08
CA LEU A 233 -28.53 30.51 -13.30
C LEU A 233 -27.90 29.42 -14.18
N LEU A 234 -28.27 28.17 -13.92
CA LEU A 234 -27.78 27.03 -14.68
C LEU A 234 -28.92 26.00 -14.79
N GLY A 235 -29.58 25.95 -15.95
CA GLY A 235 -30.85 25.22 -16.08
C GLY A 235 -31.90 25.80 -15.13
N GLU A 236 -32.57 24.93 -14.37
CA GLU A 236 -33.52 25.33 -13.32
C GLU A 236 -32.85 25.67 -11.98
N GLY A 237 -31.54 25.44 -11.87
CA GLY A 237 -30.78 25.64 -10.63
C GLY A 237 -29.97 26.92 -10.61
N THR A 238 -29.26 27.12 -9.50
CA THR A 238 -28.45 28.30 -9.27
C THR A 238 -27.05 27.92 -8.81
N LEU A 239 -26.05 28.60 -9.36
CA LEU A 239 -24.69 28.55 -8.85
C LEU A 239 -24.39 29.86 -8.13
N ILE A 240 -23.86 29.75 -6.92
CA ILE A 240 -23.38 30.84 -6.09
C ILE A 240 -21.90 30.56 -5.81
N ALA A 241 -21.03 31.50 -6.15
CA ALA A 241 -19.61 31.40 -5.85
C ALA A 241 -19.24 32.55 -4.93
N SER A 242 -18.53 32.26 -3.86
CA SER A 242 -17.88 33.26 -3.02
C SER A 242 -16.37 33.14 -3.14
N GLY A 243 -15.71 34.28 -3.26
CA GLY A 243 -14.26 34.41 -3.14
C GLY A 243 -13.77 34.30 -1.70
N PHE A 244 -14.65 34.08 -0.73
CA PHE A 244 -14.27 33.82 0.66
C PHE A 244 -14.62 32.38 1.06
N GLY A 245 -13.61 31.62 1.49
CA GLY A 245 -13.73 30.22 1.90
C GLY A 245 -14.19 30.06 3.35
N SER A 246 -13.89 31.03 4.21
CA SER A 246 -14.14 30.92 5.66
C SER A 246 -15.44 31.56 6.16
N LEU A 247 -16.33 32.05 5.28
CA LEU A 247 -17.53 32.83 5.66
C LEU A 247 -18.43 32.14 6.68
N PHE A 248 -18.63 30.83 6.54
CA PHE A 248 -19.55 30.06 7.38
C PHE A 248 -18.83 29.09 8.33
N SER A 249 -17.53 29.29 8.51
CA SER A 249 -16.75 28.56 9.51
C SER A 249 -17.20 28.90 10.93
N ASN A 250 -16.89 28.04 11.89
CA ASN A 250 -17.22 28.22 13.32
C ASN A 250 -16.74 29.57 13.87
N ARG A 251 -15.60 30.09 13.39
CA ARG A 251 -15.06 31.39 13.81
C ARG A 251 -15.77 32.59 13.17
N SER A 252 -16.39 32.41 12.01
CA SER A 252 -16.98 33.50 11.21
C SER A 252 -18.50 33.55 11.29
N LEU A 253 -19.18 32.43 11.49
CA LEU A 253 -20.64 32.33 11.36
C LEU A 253 -21.39 33.33 12.25
N GLY A 254 -20.94 33.51 13.50
CA GLY A 254 -21.53 34.44 14.46
C GLY A 254 -21.02 35.88 14.35
N GLN A 255 -20.17 36.19 13.37
CA GLN A 255 -19.62 37.52 13.16
C GLN A 255 -20.49 38.32 12.19
N ALA A 256 -20.62 39.62 12.42
CA ALA A 256 -21.37 40.55 11.58
C ALA A 256 -22.72 39.95 11.10
N ASP A 257 -22.99 39.98 9.78
CA ASP A 257 -24.21 39.43 9.18
C ASP A 257 -24.00 38.06 8.51
N ASN A 258 -22.95 37.31 8.89
CA ASN A 258 -22.60 36.02 8.27
C ASN A 258 -23.73 34.99 8.35
N ALA A 259 -24.28 34.76 9.54
CA ALA A 259 -25.43 33.88 9.73
C ALA A 259 -26.66 34.37 8.93
N ARG A 260 -26.87 35.69 8.83
CA ARG A 260 -27.98 36.25 8.04
C ARG A 260 -27.82 35.94 6.55
N LEU A 261 -26.62 36.08 6.00
CA LEU A 261 -26.33 35.70 4.62
C LEU A 261 -26.62 34.22 4.38
N LEU A 262 -26.13 33.33 5.27
CA LEU A 262 -26.38 31.90 5.15
C LEU A 262 -27.89 31.58 5.23
N ALA A 263 -28.62 32.16 6.19
CA ALA A 263 -30.06 32.00 6.31
C ALA A 263 -30.80 32.44 5.04
N ASN A 264 -30.43 33.57 4.44
CA ASN A 264 -31.08 34.07 3.23
C ASN A 264 -30.82 33.16 2.03
N ILE A 265 -29.59 32.64 1.88
CA ILE A 265 -29.24 31.66 0.84
C ILE A 265 -30.05 30.39 1.04
N VAL A 266 -30.05 29.83 2.25
CA VAL A 266 -30.82 28.62 2.59
C VAL A 266 -32.31 28.82 2.33
N GLY A 267 -32.89 29.92 2.81
CA GLY A 267 -34.32 30.21 2.63
C GLY A 267 -34.74 30.46 1.19
N SER A 268 -33.80 30.80 0.30
CA SER A 268 -34.06 30.98 -1.13
C SER A 268 -33.80 29.71 -1.94
N ALA A 269 -32.82 28.89 -1.53
CA ALA A 269 -32.36 27.72 -2.27
C ALA A 269 -33.11 26.43 -1.89
N VAL A 270 -33.45 26.26 -0.61
CA VAL A 270 -34.00 25.01 -0.08
C VAL A 270 -35.53 25.02 -0.21
N ARG A 271 -36.07 24.10 -1.03
CA ARG A 271 -37.52 23.91 -1.21
C ARG A 271 -38.09 22.94 -0.16
N PRO A 272 -39.42 22.85 0.03
CA PRO A 272 -40.03 21.85 0.90
C PRO A 272 -39.55 20.42 0.57
N GLY A 273 -39.00 19.73 1.57
CA GLY A 273 -38.41 18.39 1.41
C GLY A 273 -36.95 18.36 0.95
N GLY A 274 -36.40 19.50 0.54
CA GLY A 274 -34.98 19.67 0.23
C GLY A 274 -34.08 19.66 1.48
N ALA A 275 -32.78 19.58 1.25
CA ALA A 275 -31.77 19.56 2.31
C ALA A 275 -30.58 20.49 2.00
N VAL A 276 -29.84 20.85 3.05
CA VAL A 276 -28.51 21.47 2.95
C VAL A 276 -27.46 20.38 3.09
N LEU A 277 -26.72 20.14 2.02
CA LEU A 277 -25.62 19.19 1.95
C LEU A 277 -24.31 19.92 2.20
N PHE A 278 -23.46 19.34 3.04
CA PHE A 278 -22.10 19.80 3.28
C PHE A 278 -21.12 18.80 2.69
N ASP A 279 -20.25 19.26 1.80
CA ASP A 279 -19.25 18.43 1.15
C ASP A 279 -18.10 18.08 2.11
N ASP A 280 -18.25 16.94 2.79
CA ASP A 280 -17.28 16.40 3.73
C ASP A 280 -16.31 15.41 3.05
N GLU A 281 -16.74 14.74 1.97
CA GLU A 281 -15.89 13.80 1.21
C GLU A 281 -14.61 14.49 0.74
N HIS A 282 -14.76 15.61 0.03
CA HIS A 282 -13.63 16.26 -0.62
C HIS A 282 -12.73 17.01 0.37
N GLN A 283 -13.15 17.09 1.64
CA GLN A 283 -12.37 17.58 2.76
C GLN A 283 -11.75 16.43 3.59
N GLY A 284 -11.74 15.20 3.06
CA GLY A 284 -11.08 14.04 3.67
C GLY A 284 -11.92 13.27 4.70
N LEU A 285 -13.23 13.55 4.77
CA LEU A 285 -14.19 12.82 5.60
C LEU A 285 -15.08 11.92 4.73
N ALA A 286 -14.44 11.05 3.93
CA ALA A 286 -15.14 10.06 3.13
C ALA A 286 -15.78 8.94 3.98
N ALA A 287 -16.91 8.40 3.53
CA ALA A 287 -17.58 7.23 4.11
C ALA A 287 -16.89 5.92 3.68
N ALA A 288 -16.24 5.92 2.51
CA ALA A 288 -15.38 4.84 2.09
C ALA A 288 -14.12 4.81 2.95
N TYR A 289 -13.74 3.62 3.41
CA TYR A 289 -12.54 3.37 4.21
C TYR A 289 -11.30 3.96 3.52
N ASP A 290 -10.69 4.99 4.12
CA ASP A 290 -9.46 5.61 3.62
C ASP A 290 -8.22 4.90 4.21
N PRO A 291 -7.45 4.16 3.39
CA PRO A 291 -6.24 3.50 3.83
C PRO A 291 -5.21 4.47 4.42
N ALA A 292 -5.12 5.70 3.90
CA ALA A 292 -4.14 6.68 4.37
C ALA A 292 -4.46 7.14 5.80
N LYS A 293 -5.74 7.38 6.10
CA LYS A 293 -6.21 7.70 7.45
C LYS A 293 -6.00 6.54 8.43
N PHE A 294 -6.22 5.29 7.98
CA PHE A 294 -5.93 4.10 8.79
C PHE A 294 -4.45 3.99 9.16
N TYR A 295 -3.55 4.16 8.19
CA TYR A 295 -2.10 4.11 8.44
C TYR A 295 -1.58 5.32 9.22
N ASN A 296 -2.32 6.43 9.31
CA ASN A 296 -1.94 7.60 10.11
C ASN A 296 -2.51 7.59 11.54
N ASP A 297 -3.38 6.63 11.90
CA ASP A 297 -3.98 6.58 13.24
C ASP A 297 -2.97 6.11 14.32
N PRO A 298 -2.68 6.91 15.37
CA PRO A 298 -1.80 6.52 16.46
C PRO A 298 -2.23 5.23 17.19
N ARG A 299 -3.53 4.92 17.18
CA ARG A 299 -4.09 3.72 17.83
C ARG A 299 -3.66 2.43 17.15
N LEU A 300 -3.46 2.47 15.82
CA LEU A 300 -2.94 1.33 15.05
C LEU A 300 -1.55 0.94 15.56
N TYR A 301 -0.65 1.92 15.67
CA TYR A 301 0.72 1.70 16.13
C TYR A 301 0.79 1.26 17.60
N ARG A 302 -0.09 1.79 18.46
CA ARG A 302 -0.22 1.30 19.85
C ARG A 302 -0.64 -0.17 19.89
N THR A 303 -1.61 -0.55 19.08
CA THR A 303 -2.11 -1.93 18.99
C THR A 303 -1.03 -2.88 18.46
N ILE A 304 -0.32 -2.47 17.39
CA ILE A 304 0.84 -3.19 16.87
C ILE A 304 1.92 -3.32 17.95
N GLY A 305 2.18 -2.26 18.72
CA GLY A 305 3.14 -2.27 19.82
C GLY A 305 2.77 -3.26 20.93
N VAL A 306 1.49 -3.33 21.31
CA VAL A 306 0.99 -4.32 22.28
C VAL A 306 1.14 -5.75 21.73
N LEU A 307 0.77 -5.99 20.48
CA LEU A 307 0.94 -7.30 19.83
C LEU A 307 2.41 -7.70 19.74
N ALA A 308 3.30 -6.75 19.42
CA ALA A 308 4.74 -6.96 19.39
C ALA A 308 5.30 -7.29 20.78
N ALA A 309 4.83 -6.60 21.84
CA ALA A 309 5.24 -6.88 23.20
C ALA A 309 4.79 -8.27 23.67
N VAL A 310 3.52 -8.64 23.38
CA VAL A 310 2.99 -9.98 23.67
C VAL A 310 3.77 -11.05 22.91
N TRP A 311 4.07 -10.81 21.63
CA TRP A 311 4.88 -11.70 20.81
C TRP A 311 6.30 -11.84 21.38
N LEU A 312 6.92 -10.75 21.81
CA LEU A 312 8.27 -10.77 22.38
C LEU A 312 8.31 -11.52 23.72
N VAL A 313 7.30 -11.34 24.58
CA VAL A 313 7.13 -12.15 25.80
C VAL A 313 6.95 -13.63 25.46
N TRP A 314 6.17 -13.95 24.44
CA TRP A 314 5.96 -15.33 23.98
C TRP A 314 7.25 -15.96 23.43
N VAL A 315 8.01 -15.24 22.61
CA VAL A 315 9.32 -15.70 22.09
C VAL A 315 10.32 -15.94 23.24
N LEU A 316 10.33 -15.08 24.26
CA LEU A 316 11.18 -15.24 25.43
C LEU A 316 10.76 -16.38 26.35
N GLY A 317 9.45 -16.67 26.43
CA GLY A 317 8.87 -17.66 27.34
C GLY A 317 8.72 -19.07 26.76
N GLY A 318 8.42 -19.20 25.46
CA GLY A 318 7.90 -20.44 24.87
C GLY A 318 8.74 -21.10 23.79
N THR A 319 9.57 -20.36 23.05
CA THR A 319 10.27 -20.91 21.88
C THR A 319 11.75 -21.15 22.18
N ARG A 320 12.11 -22.39 22.51
CA ARG A 320 13.51 -22.84 22.38
C ARG A 320 13.77 -23.08 20.91
N LEU A 321 14.46 -22.15 20.25
CA LEU A 321 15.04 -22.41 18.92
C LEU A 321 16.03 -23.57 19.10
N LYS A 322 15.61 -24.78 18.75
CA LYS A 322 16.52 -25.94 18.71
C LYS A 322 17.54 -25.65 17.62
N LEU A 323 18.83 -25.65 17.98
CA LEU A 323 19.88 -25.64 16.97
C LEU A 323 19.64 -26.84 16.04
N PRO A 324 19.77 -26.66 14.71
CA PRO A 324 19.65 -27.77 13.79
C PRO A 324 20.73 -28.80 14.15
N GLU A 325 20.31 -29.98 14.59
CA GLU A 325 21.22 -31.12 14.71
C GLU A 325 21.89 -31.31 13.36
N THR A 326 23.21 -31.26 13.36
CA THR A 326 24.04 -31.62 12.21
C THR A 326 23.62 -33.00 11.75
N ARG A 327 22.88 -33.08 10.65
CA ARG A 327 22.56 -34.35 9.99
C ARG A 327 23.88 -34.93 9.50
N VAL A 328 24.33 -36.01 10.15
CA VAL A 328 25.42 -36.83 9.64
C VAL A 328 24.95 -37.38 8.28
N PRO A 329 25.67 -37.12 7.18
CA PRO A 329 25.26 -37.59 5.86
C PRO A 329 25.17 -39.13 5.87
N ALA A 330 24.11 -39.67 5.27
CA ALA A 330 23.95 -41.11 5.16
C ALA A 330 25.14 -41.73 4.40
N PRO A 331 25.66 -42.90 4.83
CA PRO A 331 26.82 -43.52 4.21
C PRO A 331 26.52 -43.86 2.74
N ARG A 332 27.47 -43.56 1.86
CA ARG A 332 27.34 -43.82 0.43
C ARG A 332 27.46 -45.31 0.15
N GLU A 333 26.85 -45.81 -0.94
CA GLU A 333 26.92 -47.23 -1.33
C GLU A 333 28.36 -47.77 -1.39
N ALA A 334 29.32 -46.94 -1.83
CA ALA A 334 30.74 -47.29 -1.87
C ALA A 334 31.34 -47.56 -0.47
N GLU A 335 30.89 -46.84 0.55
CA GLU A 335 31.34 -47.04 1.93
C GLU A 335 30.77 -48.34 2.50
N LEU A 336 29.52 -48.67 2.16
CA LEU A 336 28.90 -49.94 2.52
C LEU A 336 29.68 -51.11 1.91
N VAL A 337 29.98 -51.07 0.61
CA VAL A 337 30.77 -52.11 -0.07
C VAL A 337 32.16 -52.26 0.54
N ARG A 338 32.83 -51.14 0.86
CA ARG A 338 34.16 -51.16 1.48
C ARG A 338 34.12 -51.71 2.91
N ALA A 339 33.10 -51.36 3.69
CA ALA A 339 32.91 -51.88 5.04
C ALA A 339 32.61 -53.38 5.05
N THR A 340 31.71 -53.84 4.18
CA THR A 340 31.38 -55.27 4.03
C THR A 340 32.58 -56.06 3.53
N GLY A 341 33.28 -55.58 2.50
CA GLY A 341 34.50 -56.22 1.99
C GLY A 341 35.61 -56.30 3.06
N GLY A 342 35.82 -55.22 3.81
CA GLY A 342 36.78 -55.20 4.92
C GLY A 342 36.39 -56.08 6.11
N PHE A 343 35.10 -56.28 6.36
CA PHE A 343 34.60 -57.23 7.36
C PHE A 343 34.85 -58.67 6.90
N LEU A 344 34.46 -59.01 5.67
CA LEU A 344 34.64 -60.36 5.12
C LEU A 344 36.12 -60.75 5.05
N ALA A 345 37.01 -59.82 4.69
CA ALA A 345 38.46 -60.06 4.68
C ALA A 345 39.04 -60.36 6.07
N ARG A 346 38.44 -59.80 7.14
CA ARG A 346 38.87 -60.04 8.52
C ARG A 346 38.32 -61.35 9.09
N VAL A 347 37.10 -61.72 8.72
CA VAL A 347 36.38 -62.86 9.32
C VAL A 347 36.59 -64.16 8.56
N LEU A 348 36.72 -64.12 7.22
CA LEU A 348 36.84 -65.33 6.41
C LEU A 348 38.29 -65.80 6.30
N ARG A 349 38.53 -67.07 6.62
CA ARG A 349 39.81 -67.73 6.30
C ARG A 349 39.99 -67.79 4.78
N PRO A 350 41.19 -67.49 4.24
CA PRO A 350 41.43 -67.52 2.79
C PRO A 350 41.03 -68.84 2.12
N ALA A 351 41.22 -69.99 2.79
CA ALA A 351 40.80 -71.30 2.28
C ALA A 351 39.28 -71.40 2.11
N ALA A 352 38.50 -70.85 3.04
CA ALA A 352 37.03 -70.86 2.97
C ALA A 352 36.51 -69.97 1.84
N ALA A 353 37.12 -68.80 1.64
CA ALA A 353 36.83 -67.92 0.52
C ALA A 353 37.18 -68.59 -0.82
N ALA A 354 38.35 -69.22 -0.93
CA ALA A 354 38.77 -69.95 -2.12
C ALA A 354 37.80 -71.09 -2.47
N ARG A 355 37.37 -71.89 -1.47
CA ARG A 355 36.37 -72.94 -1.67
C ARG A 355 35.06 -72.40 -2.24
N ARG A 356 34.56 -71.29 -1.70
CA ARG A 356 33.32 -70.67 -2.20
C ARG A 356 33.49 -70.08 -3.60
N MET A 357 34.65 -69.53 -3.91
CA MET A 357 34.98 -69.10 -5.27
C MET A 357 34.98 -70.29 -6.25
N PHE A 358 35.60 -71.42 -5.88
CA PHE A 358 35.57 -72.65 -6.68
C PHE A 358 34.16 -73.21 -6.85
N GLU A 359 33.35 -73.25 -5.79
CA GLU A 359 31.95 -73.68 -5.87
C GLU A 359 31.13 -72.80 -6.82
N HIS A 360 31.37 -71.49 -6.82
CA HIS A 360 30.67 -70.58 -7.73
C HIS A 360 31.18 -70.74 -9.17
N PHE A 361 32.50 -70.82 -9.34
CA PHE A 361 33.15 -71.08 -10.63
C PHE A 361 32.63 -72.37 -11.28
N PHE A 362 32.58 -73.49 -10.55
CA PHE A 362 32.04 -74.74 -11.08
C PHE A 362 30.54 -74.65 -11.38
N ARG A 363 29.76 -73.92 -10.57
CA ARG A 363 28.34 -73.65 -10.88
C ARG A 363 28.18 -72.87 -12.19
N ARG A 364 29.01 -71.86 -12.44
CA ARG A 364 28.99 -71.11 -13.70
C ARG A 364 29.43 -71.96 -14.89
N LEU A 365 30.49 -72.76 -14.74
CA LEU A 365 30.91 -73.71 -15.78
C LEU A 365 29.81 -74.71 -16.12
N ALA A 366 29.09 -75.22 -15.10
CA ALA A 366 27.97 -76.13 -15.31
C ALA A 366 26.79 -75.45 -16.00
N ALA A 367 26.51 -74.17 -15.70
CA ALA A 367 25.46 -73.41 -16.38
C ALA A 367 25.80 -73.10 -17.85
N GLY A 368 27.07 -72.80 -18.16
CA GLY A 368 27.52 -72.51 -19.54
C GLY A 368 27.71 -73.76 -20.41
N SER A 369 28.02 -74.91 -19.81
CA SER A 369 28.28 -76.16 -20.54
C SER A 369 27.03 -77.04 -20.63
N ARG A 370 26.41 -77.14 -21.81
CA ARG A 370 25.19 -77.96 -22.10
C ARG A 370 25.33 -79.49 -21.83
N ARG A 371 26.40 -79.95 -21.20
CA ARG A 371 26.70 -81.37 -20.91
C ARG A 371 27.11 -81.65 -19.45
N ALA A 372 27.04 -80.67 -18.55
CA ALA A 372 27.35 -80.90 -17.13
C ALA A 372 26.11 -81.37 -16.37
N SER A 373 26.09 -82.63 -15.92
CA SER A 373 25.05 -83.12 -15.01
C SER A 373 25.14 -82.38 -13.67
N PRO A 374 24.02 -81.80 -13.16
CA PRO A 374 24.01 -81.21 -11.84
C PRO A 374 24.28 -82.30 -10.78
N GLY A 375 25.36 -82.12 -10.00
CA GLY A 375 25.76 -83.05 -8.94
C GLY A 375 26.98 -83.93 -9.24
N ALA A 376 27.55 -83.87 -10.44
CA ALA A 376 28.87 -84.45 -10.68
C ALA A 376 29.94 -83.62 -9.95
N GLY A 377 30.96 -84.28 -9.41
CA GLY A 377 32.09 -83.62 -8.75
C GLY A 377 32.81 -82.60 -9.66
N PRO A 378 33.87 -81.94 -9.17
CA PRO A 378 34.59 -80.92 -9.93
C PRO A 378 34.91 -81.37 -11.37
N PRO A 379 34.59 -80.58 -12.42
CA PRO A 379 34.65 -80.99 -13.83
C PRO A 379 36.09 -81.02 -14.39
N TRP A 380 37.02 -81.58 -13.63
CA TRP A 380 38.46 -81.57 -13.93
C TRP A 380 38.78 -82.27 -15.24
N GLY A 381 38.16 -83.43 -15.49
CA GLY A 381 38.37 -84.16 -16.74
C GLY A 381 37.96 -83.33 -17.97
N TRP A 382 36.90 -82.53 -17.87
CA TRP A 382 36.50 -81.65 -18.97
C TRP A 382 37.50 -80.50 -19.17
N LEU A 383 37.94 -79.85 -18.09
CA LEU A 383 38.92 -78.77 -18.16
C LEU A 383 40.26 -79.21 -18.76
N GLU A 384 40.72 -80.43 -18.47
CA GLU A 384 42.00 -80.96 -18.98
C GLU A 384 41.99 -81.29 -20.47
N HIS A 385 40.84 -81.69 -21.00
CA HIS A 385 40.68 -82.09 -22.41
C HIS A 385 40.17 -80.95 -23.30
N HIS A 386 39.91 -79.76 -22.73
CA HIS A 386 39.41 -78.64 -23.50
C HIS A 386 40.52 -78.00 -24.37
N PRO A 387 40.34 -77.90 -25.70
CA PRO A 387 41.44 -77.52 -26.62
C PRO A 387 41.92 -76.07 -26.46
N ARG A 388 41.12 -75.19 -25.85
CA ARG A 388 41.46 -73.77 -25.62
C ARG A 388 42.18 -73.49 -24.29
N LEU A 389 42.27 -74.49 -23.39
CA LEU A 389 42.83 -74.28 -22.05
C LEU A 389 44.28 -74.77 -21.98
N ASN A 390 45.14 -73.97 -21.34
CA ASN A 390 46.51 -74.38 -21.08
C ASN A 390 46.55 -75.40 -19.94
N ARG A 391 47.16 -76.56 -20.17
CA ARG A 391 47.31 -77.62 -19.15
C ARG A 391 47.99 -77.14 -17.87
N ALA A 392 48.95 -76.22 -17.97
CA ALA A 392 49.62 -75.64 -16.80
C ALA A 392 48.67 -74.81 -15.93
N GLU A 393 47.76 -74.06 -16.55
CA GLU A 393 46.75 -73.25 -15.85
C GLU A 393 45.68 -74.13 -15.18
N VAL A 394 45.26 -75.21 -15.85
CA VAL A 394 44.32 -76.20 -15.29
C VAL A 394 44.96 -76.96 -14.12
N GLN A 395 46.23 -77.34 -14.22
CA GLN A 395 46.95 -77.97 -13.11
C GLN A 395 47.05 -77.01 -11.92
N GLN A 396 47.34 -75.73 -12.17
CA GLN A 396 47.40 -74.73 -11.10
C GLN A 396 46.03 -74.52 -10.41
N LEU A 397 44.91 -74.59 -11.15
CA LEU A 397 43.57 -74.58 -10.56
C LEU A 397 43.32 -75.82 -9.68
N LYS A 398 43.77 -77.01 -10.10
CA LYS A 398 43.68 -78.24 -9.30
C LYS A 398 44.48 -78.14 -8.02
N ASP A 399 45.72 -77.68 -8.09
CA ASP A 399 46.60 -77.54 -6.94
C ASP A 399 46.01 -76.55 -5.93
N TRP A 400 45.48 -75.41 -6.40
CA TRP A 400 44.82 -74.45 -5.54
C TRP A 400 43.49 -74.94 -4.97
N TYR A 401 42.75 -75.78 -5.70
CA TYR A 401 41.55 -76.42 -5.17
C TYR A 401 41.88 -77.43 -4.07
N ALA A 402 42.90 -78.29 -4.30
CA ALA A 402 43.37 -79.24 -3.30
C ALA A 402 43.82 -78.52 -2.02
N ARG A 403 44.60 -77.44 -2.16
CA ARG A 403 45.02 -76.58 -1.04
C ARG A 403 43.84 -75.91 -0.33
N ALA A 404 42.84 -75.44 -1.08
CA ALA A 404 41.63 -74.86 -0.48
C ALA A 404 40.83 -75.91 0.32
N CYS A 405 40.77 -77.16 -0.16
CA CYS A 405 40.12 -78.27 0.54
C CYS A 405 40.92 -78.76 1.76
N SER A 406 42.25 -78.73 1.72
CA SER A 406 43.12 -79.03 2.88
C SER A 406 43.16 -77.90 3.92
N GLY A 407 42.50 -76.77 3.67
CA GLY A 407 42.47 -75.62 4.58
C GLY A 407 43.69 -74.71 4.48
N GLU A 408 44.57 -74.93 3.50
CA GLU A 408 45.76 -74.15 3.27
C GLU A 408 45.47 -72.80 2.60
N ARG A 409 46.40 -71.86 2.77
CA ARG A 409 46.28 -70.51 2.21
C ARG A 409 46.43 -70.54 0.69
N VAL A 410 45.43 -70.02 -0.02
CA VAL A 410 45.43 -69.83 -1.47
C VAL A 410 45.48 -68.33 -1.81
N PRO A 411 46.28 -67.89 -2.82
CA PRO A 411 46.33 -66.49 -3.23
C PRO A 411 45.05 -66.09 -3.98
N LEU A 412 44.05 -65.58 -3.26
CA LEU A 412 42.70 -65.29 -3.77
C LEU A 412 42.66 -64.37 -5.00
N ALA A 413 43.48 -63.33 -5.05
CA ALA A 413 43.54 -62.41 -6.20
C ALA A 413 44.04 -63.12 -7.47
N ARG A 414 45.06 -63.98 -7.34
CA ARG A 414 45.59 -64.77 -8.46
C ARG A 414 44.59 -65.86 -8.87
N LEU A 415 43.92 -66.48 -7.90
CA LEU A 415 42.84 -67.43 -8.14
C LEU A 415 41.69 -66.80 -8.94
N HIS A 416 41.21 -65.63 -8.51
CA HIS A 416 40.15 -64.91 -9.21
C HIS A 416 40.53 -64.57 -10.65
N ASN A 417 41.73 -64.03 -10.84
CA ASN A 417 42.22 -63.67 -12.18
C ASN A 417 42.36 -64.89 -13.09
N LEU A 418 42.79 -66.04 -12.53
CA LEU A 418 42.87 -67.29 -13.27
C LEU A 418 41.48 -67.79 -13.65
N MET A 419 40.52 -67.80 -12.72
CA MET A 419 39.12 -68.16 -12.98
C MET A 419 38.47 -67.29 -14.06
N VAL A 420 38.61 -65.96 -13.97
CA VAL A 420 38.07 -65.02 -14.96
C VAL A 420 38.71 -65.22 -16.33
N ARG A 421 40.01 -65.49 -16.37
CA ARG A 421 40.71 -65.79 -17.64
C ARG A 421 40.20 -67.09 -18.26
N THR A 422 40.03 -68.14 -17.44
CA THR A 422 39.48 -69.42 -17.89
C THR A 422 38.04 -69.25 -18.38
N GLU A 423 37.19 -68.49 -17.67
CA GLU A 423 35.82 -68.16 -18.11
C GLU A 423 35.81 -67.45 -19.47
N ARG A 424 36.66 -66.42 -19.64
CA ARG A 424 36.80 -65.71 -20.92
C ARG A 424 37.26 -66.61 -22.06
N GLN A 425 38.17 -67.56 -21.82
CA GLN A 425 38.63 -68.52 -22.85
C GLN A 425 37.53 -69.52 -23.26
N LEU A 426 36.55 -69.72 -22.38
CA LEU A 426 35.41 -70.62 -22.56
C LEU A 426 34.15 -69.90 -23.06
N ASP A 427 34.19 -68.57 -23.24
CA ASP A 427 33.05 -67.71 -23.61
C ASP A 427 31.85 -67.83 -22.63
N ILE A 428 32.13 -67.91 -21.31
CA ILE A 428 31.13 -68.02 -20.21
C ILE A 428 31.06 -66.75 -19.36
#